data_AF-A0A9W9HUZ1-F1
#
_entry.id   AF-A0A9W9HUZ1-F1
#
_cell.length_a   1.000
_cell.length_b   1.000
_cell.length_c   1.000
_cell.angle_alpha   90.00
_cell.angle_beta   90.00
_cell.angle_gamma   90.00
#
_symmetry.space_group_name_H-M   'P 1'
#
loop_
_entity.id
_entity.type
_entity.pdbx_description
1 polymer ?
#
loop_
_entity_poly.entity_id
_entity_poly.type
_entity_poly.pdbx_seq_one_letter_code
_entity_poly.pdbx_strand_id
1 'polypeptide(L)'
;MAGISTLRTTASRLDDHDEATRSSLLADCLAHRDKMMKWYSQRKKALGGAPTSCLPGQSLHTRLRPAEGLFGLPYAFSSIDNARYHVLFWAALSILQNIIGRAQSHPILCPDAREEYLLSEFYADEMCRAMPWLLQSTFNAWGAHGTLFGVAQIGIVYLEFNQLDKFLWAQHALCMMGEDGSDFAYRLHDYFAYRWKLLNGGGWNFASVSS
;
A
#
# COMPACT_ATOMS: atom_id res chain seq x y z
N MET A 1 0.32 -2.70 -24.90
CA MET A 1 0.49 -3.02 -23.46
C MET A 1 -0.07 -1.86 -22.65
N ALA A 2 -1.17 -2.09 -21.94
CA ALA A 2 -1.83 -1.11 -21.09
C ALA A 2 -0.96 -0.77 -19.85
N GLY A 3 -0.97 0.51 -19.42
CA GLY A 3 -0.38 0.91 -18.14
C GLY A 3 -1.34 0.60 -16.97
N ILE A 4 -0.84 0.62 -15.73
CA ILE A 4 -1.65 0.34 -14.53
C ILE A 4 -2.90 1.23 -14.44
N SER A 5 -2.82 2.50 -14.87
CA SER A 5 -3.96 3.41 -14.90
C SER A 5 -5.06 2.95 -15.87
N THR A 6 -4.67 2.44 -17.04
CA THR A 6 -5.60 1.86 -18.03
C THR A 6 -6.27 0.61 -17.45
N LEU A 7 -5.50 -0.29 -16.83
CA LEU A 7 -6.03 -1.50 -16.19
C LEU A 7 -7.05 -1.15 -15.10
N ARG A 8 -6.73 -0.17 -14.24
CA ARG A 8 -7.64 0.29 -13.19
C ARG A 8 -8.93 0.91 -13.74
N THR A 9 -8.84 1.65 -14.85
CA THR A 9 -10.01 2.25 -15.49
C THR A 9 -10.93 1.17 -16.05
N THR A 10 -10.37 0.17 -16.73
CA THR A 10 -11.14 -1.00 -17.20
C THR A 10 -11.77 -1.76 -16.02
N ALA A 11 -11.02 -1.96 -14.93
CA ALA A 11 -11.53 -2.58 -13.70
C ALA A 11 -12.72 -1.84 -13.08
N SER A 12 -12.73 -0.50 -13.14
CA SER A 12 -13.85 0.31 -12.63
C SER A 12 -15.11 0.28 -13.51
N ARG A 13 -15.00 -0.22 -14.74
CA ARG A 13 -16.09 -0.28 -15.74
C ARG A 13 -16.58 -1.70 -16.00
N LEU A 14 -16.05 -2.67 -15.26
CA LEU A 14 -16.48 -4.06 -15.36
C LEU A 14 -17.93 -4.17 -14.92
N ASP A 15 -18.78 -4.52 -15.89
CA ASP A 15 -20.13 -5.00 -15.63
C ASP A 15 -20.06 -6.51 -15.37
N ASP A 16 -20.91 -7.03 -14.47
CA ASP A 16 -20.84 -8.43 -14.01
C ASP A 16 -21.11 -9.44 -15.14
N HIS A 17 -21.61 -8.98 -16.28
CA HIS A 17 -22.00 -9.82 -17.41
C HIS A 17 -21.01 -9.85 -18.61
N ASP A 18 -19.94 -9.06 -18.60
CA ASP A 18 -18.97 -9.02 -19.73
C ASP A 18 -17.74 -9.91 -19.48
N GLU A 19 -17.92 -11.21 -19.71
CA GLU A 19 -16.87 -12.22 -19.52
C GLU A 19 -15.66 -12.01 -20.46
N ALA A 20 -15.87 -11.51 -21.68
CA ALA A 20 -14.80 -11.28 -22.63
C ALA A 20 -13.87 -10.14 -22.17
N THR A 21 -14.45 -9.04 -21.71
CA THR A 21 -13.68 -7.92 -21.14
C THR A 21 -12.96 -8.33 -19.85
N ARG A 22 -13.61 -9.12 -18.98
CA ARG A 22 -13.01 -9.67 -17.76
C ARG A 22 -11.79 -10.54 -18.05
N SER A 23 -11.96 -11.52 -18.94
CA SER A 23 -10.90 -12.43 -19.35
C SER A 23 -9.72 -11.69 -19.98
N SER A 24 -9.98 -10.69 -20.84
CA SER A 24 -8.94 -9.84 -21.42
C SER A 24 -8.20 -9.01 -20.35
N LEU A 25 -8.94 -8.41 -19.40
CA LEU A 25 -8.33 -7.63 -18.32
C LEU A 25 -7.44 -8.50 -17.44
N LEU A 26 -7.92 -9.70 -17.07
CA LEU A 26 -7.17 -10.65 -16.25
C LEU A 26 -5.86 -11.04 -16.94
N ALA A 27 -5.91 -11.39 -18.23
CA ALA A 27 -4.72 -11.71 -19.00
C ALA A 27 -3.70 -10.56 -19.04
N ASP A 28 -4.17 -9.32 -19.26
CA ASP A 28 -3.32 -8.13 -19.26
C ASP A 28 -2.70 -7.85 -17.88
N CYS A 29 -3.48 -8.00 -16.80
CA CYS A 29 -3.00 -7.82 -15.43
C CYS A 29 -1.94 -8.85 -15.05
N LEU A 30 -2.15 -10.13 -15.36
CA LEU A 30 -1.18 -11.19 -15.11
C LEU A 30 0.12 -10.96 -15.89
N ALA A 31 0.02 -10.61 -17.18
CA ALA A 31 1.18 -10.29 -17.99
C ALA A 31 1.96 -9.07 -17.44
N HIS A 32 1.25 -8.07 -16.92
CA HIS A 32 1.87 -6.90 -16.31
C HIS A 32 2.58 -7.26 -15.00
N ARG A 33 1.96 -8.06 -14.13
CA ARG A 33 2.54 -8.58 -12.89
C ARG A 33 3.83 -9.33 -13.16
N ASP A 34 3.81 -10.27 -14.11
CA ASP A 34 4.98 -11.10 -14.42
C ASP A 34 6.13 -10.26 -14.99
N LYS A 35 5.81 -9.28 -15.84
CA LYS A 35 6.79 -8.31 -16.36
C LYS A 35 7.41 -7.48 -15.23
N MET A 36 6.60 -6.99 -14.28
CA MET A 36 7.09 -6.23 -13.13
C MET A 36 7.98 -7.07 -12.23
N MET A 37 7.56 -8.30 -11.90
CA MET A 37 8.34 -9.25 -11.10
C MET A 37 9.69 -9.56 -11.74
N LYS A 38 9.70 -9.78 -13.06
CA LYS A 38 10.93 -10.02 -13.83
C LYS A 38 11.85 -8.79 -13.81
N TRP A 39 11.31 -7.61 -14.11
CA TRP A 39 12.09 -6.36 -14.10
C TRP A 39 12.72 -6.11 -12.73
N TYR A 40 11.93 -6.25 -11.66
CA TYR A 40 12.38 -6.00 -10.30
C TYR A 40 13.47 -7.00 -9.90
N SER A 41 13.28 -8.29 -10.18
CA SER A 41 14.27 -9.34 -9.88
C SER A 41 15.62 -9.08 -10.56
N GLN A 42 15.61 -8.59 -11.81
CA GLN A 42 16.82 -8.25 -12.56
C GLN A 42 17.51 -6.98 -12.04
N ARG A 43 16.74 -6.01 -11.55
CA ARG A 43 17.26 -4.69 -11.12
C ARG A 43 17.57 -4.61 -9.63
N LYS A 44 17.01 -5.49 -8.79
CA LYS A 44 17.07 -5.45 -7.32
C LYS A 44 18.47 -5.19 -6.78
N LYS A 45 19.48 -5.90 -7.28
CA LYS A 45 20.88 -5.72 -6.85
C LYS A 45 21.42 -4.33 -7.19
N ALA A 46 21.14 -3.83 -8.39
CA ALA A 46 21.56 -2.50 -8.84
C ALA A 46 20.82 -1.37 -8.11
N LEU A 47 19.60 -1.65 -7.61
CA LEU A 47 18.80 -0.70 -6.83
C LEU A 47 19.21 -0.61 -5.36
N GLY A 48 20.31 -1.27 -4.93
CA GLY A 48 20.77 -1.27 -3.55
C GLY A 48 20.39 -2.51 -2.73
N GLY A 49 19.85 -3.55 -3.38
CA GLY A 49 19.55 -4.85 -2.76
C GLY A 49 18.15 -4.95 -2.13
N ALA A 50 17.92 -6.08 -1.46
CA ALA A 50 16.71 -6.30 -0.66
C ALA A 50 16.72 -5.43 0.59
N PRO A 51 15.55 -5.01 1.12
CA PRO A 51 15.49 -4.51 2.49
C PRO A 51 15.99 -5.57 3.47
N THR A 52 16.59 -5.11 4.57
CA THR A 52 16.92 -5.97 5.71
C THR A 52 15.96 -5.65 6.84
N SER A 53 15.41 -6.68 7.51
CA SER A 53 14.65 -6.44 8.74
C SER A 53 15.56 -5.84 9.81
N CYS A 54 15.10 -4.81 10.49
CA CYS A 54 15.72 -4.28 11.69
C CYS A 54 15.76 -5.36 12.79
N LEU A 55 16.70 -5.22 13.73
CA LEU A 55 16.73 -6.07 14.91
C LEU A 55 15.57 -5.70 15.86
N PRO A 56 15.01 -6.66 16.62
CA PRO A 56 14.05 -6.35 17.67
C PRO A 56 14.61 -5.29 18.63
N GLY A 57 13.85 -4.21 18.86
CA GLY A 57 14.25 -3.11 19.73
C GLY A 57 15.29 -2.14 19.13
N GLN A 58 15.69 -2.31 17.86
CA GLN A 58 16.52 -1.33 17.18
C GLN A 58 15.77 0.00 17.09
N SER A 59 16.33 1.04 17.72
CA SER A 59 15.72 2.37 17.72
C SER A 59 15.85 3.03 16.35
N LEU A 60 14.70 3.29 15.71
CA LEU A 60 14.59 4.20 14.59
C LEU A 60 14.12 5.56 15.11
N HIS A 61 14.72 6.65 14.66
CA HIS A 61 14.34 8.00 15.09
C HIS A 61 13.10 8.50 14.35
N THR A 62 11.96 7.85 14.59
CA THR A 62 10.66 8.20 14.01
C THR A 62 9.64 8.46 15.12
N ARG A 63 8.66 9.33 14.83
CA ARG A 63 7.52 9.57 15.74
C ARG A 63 6.38 8.55 15.53
N LEU A 64 6.56 7.60 14.60
CA LEU A 64 5.56 6.56 14.33
C LEU A 64 5.39 5.65 15.54
N ARG A 65 4.13 5.27 15.80
CA ARG A 65 3.82 4.26 16.82
C ARG A 65 4.46 2.92 16.44
N PRO A 66 5.01 2.16 17.42
CA PRO A 66 5.48 0.80 17.18
C PRO A 66 4.41 -0.07 16.52
N ALA A 67 4.82 -0.90 15.57
CA ALA A 67 3.90 -1.68 14.74
C ALA A 67 4.37 -3.11 14.47
N GLU A 68 5.32 -3.61 15.25
CA GLU A 68 5.88 -4.96 15.02
C GLU A 68 4.82 -6.04 15.19
N GLY A 69 3.85 -5.83 16.09
CA GLY A 69 2.70 -6.72 16.25
C GLY A 69 1.66 -6.64 15.13
N LEU A 70 1.69 -5.60 14.30
CA LEU A 70 0.73 -5.40 13.19
C LEU A 70 1.29 -5.86 11.85
N PHE A 71 2.56 -5.50 11.56
CA PHE A 71 3.18 -5.71 10.25
C PHE A 71 4.48 -6.52 10.31
N GLY A 72 5.03 -6.77 11.50
CA GLY A 72 6.37 -7.32 11.69
C GLY A 72 7.45 -6.24 11.80
N LEU A 73 8.71 -6.68 11.90
CA LEU A 73 9.86 -5.79 12.14
C LEU A 73 10.02 -4.75 11.02
N PRO A 74 10.36 -3.49 11.34
CA PRO A 74 10.66 -2.46 10.34
C PRO A 74 11.79 -2.87 9.40
N TYR A 75 11.83 -2.25 8.24
CA TYR A 75 12.91 -2.43 7.27
C TYR A 75 13.99 -1.37 7.39
N ALA A 76 15.22 -1.77 7.14
CA ALA A 76 16.34 -0.90 6.82
C ALA A 76 16.70 -1.01 5.34
N PHE A 77 17.09 0.12 4.76
CA PHE A 77 17.45 0.25 3.36
C PHE A 77 18.85 0.84 3.21
N SER A 78 19.49 0.58 2.08
CA SER A 78 20.83 1.12 1.79
C SER A 78 20.79 2.60 1.39
N SER A 79 19.65 3.11 0.94
CA SER A 79 19.43 4.52 0.60
C SER A 79 17.93 4.86 0.54
N ILE A 80 17.60 6.16 0.52
CA ILE A 80 16.21 6.62 0.34
C ILE A 80 15.67 6.15 -1.02
N ASP A 81 16.48 6.20 -2.07
CA ASP A 81 16.05 5.76 -3.39
C ASP A 81 15.78 4.25 -3.41
N ASN A 82 16.63 3.44 -2.75
CA ASN A 82 16.37 2.01 -2.57
C ASN A 82 15.00 1.79 -1.93
N ALA A 83 14.71 2.46 -0.82
CA ALA A 83 13.42 2.39 -0.14
C ALA A 83 12.24 2.82 -1.03
N ARG A 84 12.37 3.94 -1.75
CA ARG A 84 11.34 4.44 -2.68
C ARG A 84 11.03 3.43 -3.78
N TYR A 85 12.05 2.80 -4.37
CA TYR A 85 11.84 1.79 -5.41
C TYR A 85 11.06 0.58 -4.88
N HIS A 86 11.34 0.12 -3.66
CA HIS A 86 10.58 -0.96 -3.03
C HIS A 86 9.14 -0.57 -2.75
N VAL A 87 8.92 0.61 -2.16
CA VAL A 87 7.57 1.12 -1.88
C VAL A 87 6.75 1.28 -3.16
N LEU A 88 7.33 1.84 -4.23
CA LEU A 88 6.66 1.96 -5.53
C LEU A 88 6.32 0.60 -6.14
N PHE A 89 7.25 -0.35 -6.05
CA PHE A 89 7.05 -1.71 -6.54
C PHE A 89 5.91 -2.42 -5.79
N TRP A 90 5.91 -2.38 -4.46
CA TRP A 90 4.86 -2.97 -3.63
C TRP A 90 3.51 -2.28 -3.81
N ALA A 91 3.47 -0.94 -3.93
CA ALA A 91 2.24 -0.21 -4.21
C ALA A 91 1.63 -0.65 -5.54
N ALA A 92 2.45 -0.76 -6.59
CA ALA A 92 1.98 -1.21 -7.89
C ALA A 92 1.49 -2.67 -7.88
N LEU A 93 2.19 -3.57 -7.17
CA LEU A 93 1.73 -4.95 -7.00
C LEU A 93 0.44 -5.02 -6.19
N SER A 94 0.31 -4.28 -5.10
CA SER A 94 -0.94 -4.17 -4.34
C SER A 94 -2.13 -3.82 -5.24
N ILE A 95 -1.97 -2.81 -6.12
CA ILE A 95 -3.02 -2.42 -7.07
C ILE A 95 -3.33 -3.59 -8.03
N LEU A 96 -2.32 -4.22 -8.60
CA LEU A 96 -2.51 -5.32 -9.56
C LEU A 96 -3.21 -6.52 -8.91
N GLN A 97 -2.78 -6.93 -7.72
CA GLN A 97 -3.38 -8.08 -7.02
C GLN A 97 -4.83 -7.81 -6.66
N ASN A 98 -5.17 -6.59 -6.25
CA ASN A 98 -6.57 -6.21 -6.05
C ASN A 98 -7.39 -6.30 -7.34
N ILE A 99 -6.86 -5.80 -8.47
CA ILE A 99 -7.55 -5.88 -9.77
C ILE A 99 -7.69 -7.33 -10.23
N ILE A 100 -6.64 -8.15 -10.08
CA ILE A 100 -6.66 -9.58 -10.43
C ILE A 100 -7.70 -10.31 -9.58
N GLY A 101 -7.69 -10.11 -8.27
CA GLY A 101 -8.68 -10.70 -7.35
C GLY A 101 -10.11 -10.33 -7.75
N ARG A 102 -10.36 -9.07 -8.14
CA ARG A 102 -11.66 -8.63 -8.64
C ARG A 102 -12.04 -9.26 -9.98
N ALA A 103 -11.08 -9.40 -10.89
CA ALA A 103 -11.34 -10.03 -12.19
C ALA A 103 -11.55 -11.55 -12.05
N GLN A 104 -10.98 -12.19 -11.03
CA GLN A 104 -11.16 -13.61 -10.71
C GLN A 104 -12.40 -13.90 -9.86
N SER A 105 -12.86 -12.94 -9.05
CA SER A 105 -14.03 -13.10 -8.19
C SER A 105 -15.32 -13.11 -9.00
N HIS A 106 -15.62 -14.25 -9.63
CA HIS A 106 -16.96 -14.61 -10.06
C HIS A 106 -17.77 -15.00 -8.80
N PRO A 107 -19.07 -14.64 -8.63
CA PRO A 107 -19.77 -14.72 -7.35
C PRO A 107 -19.93 -16.10 -6.68
N ILE A 108 -19.42 -17.20 -7.27
CA ILE A 108 -19.79 -18.56 -6.85
C ILE A 108 -18.59 -19.50 -6.60
N LEU A 109 -17.38 -19.30 -7.16
CA LEU A 109 -16.47 -20.46 -7.35
C LEU A 109 -14.95 -20.31 -7.18
N CYS A 110 -14.36 -19.15 -6.83
CA CYS A 110 -12.89 -19.03 -6.88
C CYS A 110 -12.21 -18.74 -5.53
N PRO A 111 -11.62 -19.76 -4.87
CA PRO A 111 -10.69 -19.58 -3.75
C PRO A 111 -9.50 -18.68 -4.08
N ASP A 112 -9.10 -18.64 -5.36
CA ASP A 112 -7.91 -17.93 -5.85
C ASP A 112 -8.03 -16.41 -5.70
N ALA A 113 -9.24 -15.85 -5.81
CA ALA A 113 -9.47 -14.43 -5.59
C ALA A 113 -9.10 -14.00 -4.15
N ARG A 114 -9.30 -14.88 -3.18
CA ARG A 114 -8.91 -14.65 -1.78
C ARG A 114 -7.38 -14.57 -1.63
N GLU A 115 -6.64 -15.41 -2.35
CA GLU A 115 -5.17 -15.38 -2.33
C GLU A 115 -4.65 -14.06 -2.88
N GLU A 116 -5.21 -13.57 -3.98
CA GLU A 116 -4.78 -12.30 -4.58
C GLU A 116 -5.13 -11.11 -3.67
N TYR A 117 -6.28 -11.13 -2.99
CA TYR A 117 -6.60 -10.13 -1.97
C TYR A 117 -5.62 -10.16 -0.79
N LEU A 118 -5.25 -11.35 -0.30
CA LEU A 118 -4.24 -11.50 0.75
C LEU A 118 -2.87 -10.99 0.29
N LEU A 119 -2.49 -11.20 -0.98
CA LEU A 119 -1.26 -10.65 -1.53
C LEU A 119 -1.30 -9.12 -1.63
N SER A 120 -2.46 -8.53 -1.94
CA SER A 120 -2.63 -7.07 -1.88
C SER A 120 -2.42 -6.53 -0.48
N GLU A 121 -2.98 -7.19 0.55
CA GLU A 121 -2.76 -6.82 1.95
C GLU A 121 -1.29 -7.00 2.35
N PHE A 122 -0.66 -8.11 1.97
CA PHE A 122 0.75 -8.37 2.21
C PHE A 122 1.65 -7.24 1.69
N TYR A 123 1.44 -6.77 0.46
CA TYR A 123 2.23 -5.66 -0.07
C TYR A 123 1.96 -4.33 0.64
N ALA A 124 0.75 -4.13 1.19
CA ALA A 124 0.48 -2.98 2.05
C ALA A 124 1.27 -3.06 3.36
N ASP A 125 1.33 -4.23 3.99
CA ASP A 125 2.12 -4.46 5.19
C ASP A 125 3.62 -4.24 4.92
N GLU A 126 4.14 -4.72 3.80
CA GLU A 126 5.53 -4.49 3.40
C GLU A 126 5.86 -2.99 3.24
N MET A 127 4.93 -2.20 2.68
CA MET A 127 5.06 -0.75 2.65
C MET A 127 5.04 -0.14 4.06
N CYS A 128 4.13 -0.58 4.95
CA CYS A 128 4.08 -0.11 6.34
C CYS A 128 5.39 -0.37 7.08
N ARG A 129 6.02 -1.53 6.88
CA ARG A 129 7.33 -1.87 7.46
C ARG A 129 8.45 -0.95 6.99
N ALA A 130 8.33 -0.35 5.81
CA ALA A 130 9.31 0.61 5.29
C ALA A 130 9.17 2.02 5.89
N MET A 131 7.98 2.39 6.36
CA MET A 131 7.70 3.76 6.80
C MET A 131 8.52 4.22 8.00
N PRO A 132 8.77 3.40 9.05
CA PRO A 132 9.62 3.81 10.17
C PRO A 132 11.01 4.26 9.74
N TRP A 133 11.58 3.63 8.70
CA TRP A 133 12.87 4.03 8.17
C TRP A 133 12.77 5.28 7.31
N LEU A 134 11.76 5.36 6.44
CA LEU A 134 11.56 6.50 5.54
C LEU A 134 11.15 7.79 6.27
N LEU A 135 10.44 7.69 7.39
CA LEU A 135 9.97 8.82 8.21
C LEU A 135 10.88 9.09 9.41
N GLN A 136 12.18 8.79 9.27
CA GLN A 136 13.18 9.24 10.24
C GLN A 136 13.44 10.74 10.08
N SER A 137 13.71 11.42 11.19
CA SER A 137 14.03 12.86 11.20
C SER A 137 15.22 13.22 10.31
N THR A 138 16.16 12.31 10.11
CA THR A 138 17.33 12.47 9.24
C THR A 138 16.98 12.65 7.76
N PHE A 139 15.81 12.19 7.32
CA PHE A 139 15.37 12.28 5.93
C PHE A 139 14.45 13.47 5.65
N ASN A 140 14.04 14.22 6.69
CA ASN A 140 13.16 15.39 6.59
C ASN A 140 11.91 15.13 5.70
N ALA A 141 11.37 16.18 5.10
CA ALA A 141 10.22 16.09 4.19
C ALA A 141 10.46 15.17 2.97
N TRP A 142 11.72 14.90 2.58
CA TRP A 142 12.02 14.03 1.44
C TRP A 142 11.60 12.57 1.67
N GLY A 143 11.72 12.10 2.91
CA GLY A 143 11.22 10.79 3.31
C GLY A 143 9.70 10.71 3.13
N ALA A 144 8.98 11.69 3.68
CA ALA A 144 7.54 11.79 3.58
C ALA A 144 7.04 11.93 2.13
N HIS A 145 7.61 12.84 1.34
CA HIS A 145 7.20 12.99 -0.06
C HIS A 145 7.41 11.72 -0.89
N GLY A 146 8.47 10.97 -0.60
CA GLY A 146 8.77 9.70 -1.28
C GLY A 146 7.77 8.58 -0.97
N THR A 147 7.01 8.68 0.12
CA THR A 147 6.11 7.64 0.59
C THR A 147 4.63 7.94 0.40
N LEU A 148 4.26 9.18 0.06
CA LEU A 148 2.85 9.60 -0.09
C LEU A 148 2.03 8.67 -0.99
N PHE A 149 2.58 8.25 -2.13
CA PHE A 149 1.90 7.32 -3.03
C PHE A 149 1.67 5.95 -2.37
N GLY A 150 2.69 5.42 -1.67
CA GLY A 150 2.58 4.15 -0.95
C GLY A 150 1.55 4.22 0.17
N VAL A 151 1.58 5.27 0.99
CA VAL A 151 0.63 5.46 2.10
C VAL A 151 -0.80 5.65 1.59
N ALA A 152 -0.99 6.34 0.46
CA ALA A 152 -2.30 6.41 -0.18
C ALA A 152 -2.81 5.02 -0.59
N GLN A 153 -1.94 4.18 -1.16
CA GLN A 153 -2.32 2.81 -1.53
C GLN A 153 -2.59 1.92 -0.31
N ILE A 154 -1.78 2.03 0.75
CA ILE A 154 -2.02 1.37 2.05
C ILE A 154 -3.43 1.71 2.56
N GLY A 155 -3.78 3.00 2.57
CA GLY A 155 -5.08 3.48 3.03
C GLY A 155 -6.25 2.88 2.25
N ILE A 156 -6.11 2.73 0.93
CA ILE A 156 -7.12 2.06 0.08
C ILE A 156 -7.27 0.60 0.48
N VAL A 157 -6.16 -0.13 0.59
CA VAL A 157 -6.15 -1.57 0.89
C VAL A 157 -6.81 -1.87 2.23
N TYR A 158 -6.40 -1.20 3.30
CA TYR A 158 -6.96 -1.47 4.63
C TYR A 158 -8.41 -1.03 4.76
N LEU A 159 -8.82 -0.01 4.00
CA LEU A 159 -10.22 0.39 3.91
C LEU A 159 -11.09 -0.64 3.19
N GLU A 160 -10.61 -1.21 2.08
CA GLU A 160 -11.33 -2.26 1.34
C GLU A 160 -11.43 -3.58 2.12
N PHE A 161 -10.40 -3.93 2.89
CA PHE A 161 -10.38 -5.16 3.70
C PHE A 161 -10.87 -4.96 5.14
N ASN A 162 -11.34 -3.77 5.49
CA ASN A 162 -11.86 -3.44 6.82
C ASN A 162 -10.86 -3.75 7.97
N GLN A 163 -9.57 -3.51 7.74
CA GLN A 163 -8.50 -3.73 8.72
C GLN A 163 -8.32 -2.51 9.63
N LEU A 164 -9.15 -2.38 10.67
CA LEU A 164 -9.24 -1.16 11.48
C LEU A 164 -7.91 -0.76 12.13
N ASP A 165 -7.22 -1.67 12.82
CA ASP A 165 -5.99 -1.33 13.55
C ASP A 165 -4.88 -0.85 12.60
N LYS A 166 -4.74 -1.56 11.48
CA LYS A 166 -3.79 -1.22 10.41
C LYS A 166 -4.15 0.12 9.75
N PHE A 167 -5.45 0.35 9.52
CA PHE A 167 -5.96 1.60 8.98
C PHE A 167 -5.64 2.79 9.90
N LEU A 168 -5.89 2.67 11.20
CA LEU A 168 -5.60 3.72 12.19
C LEU A 168 -4.11 4.00 12.31
N TRP A 169 -3.28 2.97 12.18
CA TRP A 169 -1.84 3.16 12.11
C TRP A 169 -1.44 3.98 10.88
N ALA A 170 -2.00 3.66 9.70
CA ALA A 170 -1.75 4.42 8.47
C ALA A 170 -2.27 5.86 8.55
N GLN A 171 -3.40 6.11 9.22
CA GLN A 171 -3.92 7.46 9.47
C GLN A 171 -2.97 8.29 10.34
N HIS A 172 -2.38 7.68 11.38
CA HIS A 172 -1.38 8.34 12.21
C HIS A 172 -0.12 8.68 11.41
N ALA A 173 0.33 7.79 10.52
CA ALA A 173 1.44 8.08 9.62
C ALA A 173 1.16 9.28 8.71
N LEU A 174 -0.06 9.39 8.16
CA LEU A 174 -0.47 10.55 7.36
C LEU A 174 -0.48 11.85 8.17
N CYS A 175 -0.98 11.85 9.41
CA CYS A 175 -0.94 13.03 10.27
C CYS A 175 0.50 13.49 10.52
N MET A 176 1.40 12.56 10.87
CA MET A 176 2.81 12.88 11.07
C MET A 176 3.46 13.51 9.83
N MET A 177 3.20 12.94 8.66
CA MET A 177 3.71 13.49 7.41
C MET A 177 3.16 14.90 7.15
N GLY A 178 1.91 15.16 7.55
CA GLY A 178 1.31 16.49 7.53
C GLY A 178 2.01 17.47 8.46
N GLU A 179 2.33 17.05 9.68
CA GLU A 179 3.09 17.86 10.64
C GLU A 179 4.52 18.15 10.16
N ASP A 180 5.11 17.27 9.36
CA ASP A 180 6.40 17.47 8.69
C ASP A 180 6.31 18.38 7.44
N GLY A 181 5.13 18.97 7.18
CA GLY A 181 4.90 19.99 6.14
C GLY A 181 4.20 19.49 4.88
N SER A 182 3.64 18.28 4.87
CA SER A 182 2.90 17.74 3.72
C SER A 182 1.40 17.98 3.84
N ASP A 183 0.91 19.13 3.38
CA ASP A 183 -0.54 19.44 3.33
C ASP A 183 -1.35 18.37 2.58
N PHE A 184 -0.73 17.71 1.60
CA PHE A 184 -1.36 16.63 0.86
C PHE A 184 -1.62 15.40 1.75
N ALA A 185 -0.75 15.13 2.73
CA ALA A 185 -0.95 14.04 3.68
C ALA A 185 -2.19 14.27 4.56
N TYR A 186 -2.43 15.50 5.03
CA TYR A 186 -3.65 15.84 5.75
C TYR A 186 -4.90 15.65 4.89
N ARG A 187 -4.87 16.08 3.63
CA ARG A 187 -6.00 15.87 2.72
C ARG A 187 -6.28 14.38 2.49
N LEU A 188 -5.25 13.55 2.39
CA LEU A 188 -5.40 12.09 2.30
C LEU A 188 -5.96 11.50 3.60
N HIS A 189 -5.50 11.97 4.77
CA HIS A 189 -6.04 11.58 6.08
C HIS A 189 -7.55 11.83 6.12
N ASP A 190 -7.98 13.08 5.89
CA ASP A 190 -9.39 13.46 5.91
C ASP A 190 -10.24 12.68 4.90
N TYR A 191 -9.70 12.47 3.70
CA TYR A 191 -10.37 11.69 2.67
C TYR A 191 -10.61 10.23 3.11
N PHE A 192 -9.59 9.55 3.61
CA PHE A 192 -9.72 8.17 4.06
C PHE A 192 -10.60 8.05 5.31
N ALA A 193 -10.47 8.99 6.24
CA ALA A 193 -11.32 9.13 7.41
C ALA A 193 -12.81 9.20 7.05
N TYR A 194 -13.14 10.07 6.10
CA TYR A 194 -14.49 10.21 5.56
C TYR A 194 -14.96 8.91 4.89
N ARG A 195 -14.13 8.31 4.04
CA ARG A 195 -14.45 7.07 3.33
C ARG A 195 -14.71 5.90 4.29
N TRP A 196 -13.93 5.78 5.36
CA TRP A 196 -14.13 4.75 6.38
C TRP A 196 -15.49 4.90 7.08
N LYS A 197 -15.84 6.13 7.48
CA LYS A 197 -17.15 6.43 8.10
C LYS A 197 -18.32 6.06 7.20
N LEU A 198 -18.21 6.36 5.91
CA LEU A 198 -19.25 6.07 4.92
C LEU A 198 -19.48 4.56 4.74
N LEU A 199 -18.40 3.77 4.71
CA LEU A 199 -18.48 2.33 4.50
C LEU A 199 -18.88 1.55 5.76
N ASN A 200 -18.49 2.03 6.94
CA ASN A 200 -18.63 1.28 8.20
C ASN A 200 -19.65 1.88 9.18
N GLY A 201 -20.54 2.77 8.73
CA GLY A 201 -21.75 3.15 9.49
C GLY A 201 -21.52 4.07 10.70
N GLY A 202 -20.50 4.93 10.67
CA GLY A 202 -20.41 6.13 11.53
C GLY A 202 -20.43 5.91 13.04
N GLY A 203 -19.29 5.56 13.63
CA GLY A 203 -19.12 5.49 15.09
C GLY A 203 -17.74 5.88 15.62
N TRP A 204 -16.94 6.65 14.87
CA TRP A 204 -15.58 7.01 15.29
C TRP A 204 -15.33 8.52 15.27
N ASN A 205 -14.82 9.00 16.41
CA ASN A 205 -14.44 10.39 16.65
C ASN A 205 -12.91 10.52 16.48
N PHE A 206 -12.46 11.30 15.51
CA PHE A 206 -11.03 11.46 15.17
C PHE A 206 -10.21 12.18 16.24
N ALA A 207 -10.86 12.78 17.24
CA ALA A 207 -10.23 13.57 18.29
C ALA A 207 -9.29 12.79 19.23
N SER A 208 -9.27 11.45 19.18
CA SER A 208 -8.44 10.60 20.05
C SER A 208 -7.14 10.10 19.39
N VAL A 209 -6.89 10.39 18.11
CA VAL A 209 -5.68 9.90 17.40
C VAL A 209 -4.56 10.94 17.38
N SER A 210 -4.85 12.17 17.80
CA SER A 210 -3.95 13.32 17.85
C SER A 210 -3.42 13.65 19.26
N SER A 211 -3.46 12.69 20.20
CA SER A 211 -2.93 12.84 21.56
C SER A 211 -1.74 11.95 21.83
#